data_AF-A0A954Y652-F1
#
_entry.id   AF-A0A954Y652-F1
#
_cell.length_a   1.000
_cell.length_b   1.000
_cell.length_c   1.000
_cell.angle_alpha   90.00
_cell.angle_beta   90.00
_cell.angle_gamma   90.00
#
_symmetry.space_group_name_H-M   'P 1'
#
loop_
_entity.id
_entity.type
_entity.pdbx_description
1 polymer ?
#
loop_
_entity_poly.entity_id
_entity_poly.type
_entity_poly.pdbx_seq_one_letter_code
_entity_poly.pdbx_strand_id
1 'polypeptide(L)'
;MSRFCKVPRQLLRGATRVRCWAAGLLCGVLLASGVAQGQAIIPLSNLLLNPEDVLPVLVGGTTPGLEHDQYLVFGAAELDGRVDLIFINGYEPALNDEILFIEASAVTRGFKSHFFPVFPSMPAVDAAVQFLQTPTTVSARFVAPTTGNGLAGAPLPAFWFDENTWLQGIPDSRDALVLATDGLPQVIQVTSDPSGQSLPAAVHRLSIQGSANPVLLEIDPGVQFSATQRIDIQSLGQIQLSGGRLISNKIHVEQGGALRMDEGSLVTAVQTLEVAGDFSGTGSITGAVSVLDSGRFEVGLPSGTVIGDISIDGDYLQASQGTLSMDVMSETSGGFDTLAITGQANLSGMLEVDVSGFTSLSEGESIPLITAGAIPGGSRFTKIEPIGLTPNGVYPAVEYTATTASLVGYTVGDMDRDFDRDTDDVDLFAMALIDRQGYEDTLLPNGATIGISADITGDADFDGDMDFDDIDDLLLLLSPPAAAYARHVLLGLTAPEPSAAVLLAIGAALSCRRSRR
;
A
#
# COMPACT_ATOMS: atom_id res chain seq x y z
N MET A 1 16.54 -30.38 49.76
CA MET A 1 15.66 -29.57 48.90
C MET A 1 16.20 -29.64 47.48
N SER A 2 15.82 -30.66 46.73
CA SER A 2 15.96 -30.75 45.27
C SER A 2 14.86 -31.70 44.82
N ARG A 3 13.96 -31.24 43.96
CA ARG A 3 12.95 -32.10 43.32
C ARG A 3 13.23 -32.12 41.83
N PHE A 4 13.76 -33.25 41.40
CA PHE A 4 13.79 -33.67 40.01
C PHE A 4 12.35 -33.88 39.51
N CYS A 5 11.97 -33.16 38.45
CA CYS A 5 10.77 -33.44 37.70
C CYS A 5 11.08 -34.57 36.70
N LYS A 6 10.57 -35.77 36.98
CA LYS A 6 10.56 -36.91 36.04
C LYS A 6 9.36 -36.74 35.11
N VAL A 7 9.59 -36.54 33.82
CA VAL A 7 8.56 -36.68 32.79
C VAL A 7 8.47 -38.16 32.39
N PRO A 8 7.27 -38.76 32.31
CA PRO A 8 7.13 -40.18 32.01
C PRO A 8 7.25 -40.44 30.51
N ARG A 9 8.05 -41.47 30.18
CA ARG A 9 8.14 -42.09 28.86
C ARG A 9 6.89 -42.94 28.64
N GLN A 10 5.93 -42.47 27.85
CA GLN A 10 4.87 -43.31 27.28
C GLN A 10 4.93 -43.30 25.76
N LEU A 11 4.78 -44.51 25.21
CA LEU A 11 4.76 -44.85 23.79
C LEU A 11 3.64 -44.10 23.05
N LEU A 12 4.01 -43.34 22.02
CA LEU A 12 3.12 -42.89 20.95
C LEU A 12 3.51 -43.59 19.65
N ARG A 13 2.76 -44.63 19.28
CA ARG A 13 2.65 -45.11 17.90
C ARG A 13 1.33 -44.58 17.35
N GLY A 14 1.38 -43.38 16.80
CA GLY A 14 0.30 -42.74 16.05
C GLY A 14 0.95 -41.71 15.15
N ALA A 15 0.56 -41.64 13.88
CA ALA A 15 1.09 -40.67 12.93
C ALA A 15 0.77 -39.26 13.40
N THR A 16 1.70 -38.61 14.10
CA THR A 16 1.58 -37.23 14.53
C THR A 16 1.64 -36.36 13.27
N ARG A 17 0.49 -35.90 12.79
CA ARG A 17 0.43 -34.79 11.82
C ARG A 17 0.91 -33.55 12.56
N VAL A 18 2.19 -33.22 12.41
CA VAL A 18 2.70 -31.93 12.83
C VAL A 18 2.22 -30.93 11.77
N ARG A 19 1.08 -30.28 12.02
CA ARG A 19 0.78 -29.03 11.33
C ARG A 19 1.72 -28.00 11.92
N CYS A 20 2.60 -27.42 11.11
CA CYS A 20 3.48 -26.32 11.53
C CYS A 20 2.67 -25.05 11.78
N TRP A 21 1.90 -24.99 12.87
CA TRP A 21 1.37 -23.73 13.42
C TRP A 21 2.41 -23.00 14.29
N ALA A 22 3.70 -23.35 14.17
CA ALA A 22 4.75 -22.96 15.11
C ALA A 22 5.73 -21.89 14.58
N ALA A 23 5.36 -21.12 13.55
CA ALA A 23 6.19 -20.00 13.09
C ALA A 23 6.24 -18.84 14.12
N GLY A 24 5.14 -18.57 14.83
CA GLY A 24 5.07 -17.45 15.77
C GLY A 24 5.77 -17.69 17.12
N LEU A 25 5.76 -18.92 17.64
CA LEU A 25 6.20 -19.18 19.03
C LEU A 25 7.67 -19.59 19.18
N LEU A 26 8.31 -20.14 18.13
CA LEU A 26 9.74 -20.48 18.19
C LEU A 26 10.65 -19.30 17.81
N CYS A 27 10.20 -18.38 16.95
CA CYS A 27 11.05 -17.27 16.50
C CYS A 27 11.29 -16.22 17.61
N GLY A 28 10.29 -15.95 18.45
CA GLY A 28 10.38 -14.90 19.49
C GLY A 28 11.24 -15.25 20.72
N VAL A 29 11.44 -16.52 21.05
CA VAL A 29 12.17 -16.93 22.27
C VAL A 29 13.67 -17.14 22.03
N LEU A 30 14.12 -17.32 20.78
CA LEU A 30 15.52 -17.65 20.46
C LEU A 30 16.43 -16.44 20.20
N LEU A 31 15.90 -15.27 19.83
CA LEU A 31 16.72 -14.09 19.49
C LEU A 31 17.36 -13.38 20.71
N ALA A 32 16.90 -13.63 21.94
CA ALA A 32 17.34 -12.86 23.12
C ALA A 32 18.66 -13.35 23.76
N SER A 33 19.22 -14.49 23.35
CA SER A 33 20.31 -15.13 24.11
C SER A 33 21.74 -14.78 23.67
N GLY A 34 21.95 -14.04 22.57
CA GLY A 34 23.28 -13.57 22.13
C GLY A 34 24.31 -14.67 21.81
N VAL A 35 23.94 -15.94 21.97
CA VAL A 35 24.69 -17.08 21.47
C VAL A 35 24.09 -17.39 20.11
N ALA A 36 24.89 -17.24 19.05
CA ALA A 36 24.58 -17.81 17.75
C ALA A 36 24.34 -19.31 17.95
N GLN A 37 23.08 -19.72 18.13
CA GLN A 37 22.75 -21.12 18.26
C GLN A 37 23.03 -21.75 16.90
N GLY A 38 23.90 -22.76 16.91
CA GLY A 38 24.24 -23.51 15.72
C GLY A 38 22.96 -23.95 15.02
N GLN A 39 22.92 -23.75 13.71
CA GLN A 39 21.80 -24.17 12.90
C GLN A 39 21.53 -25.66 13.09
N ALA A 40 20.26 -26.08 12.98
CA ALA A 40 19.83 -27.34 13.55
C ALA A 40 19.61 -28.43 12.49
N ILE A 41 19.84 -29.69 12.87
CA ILE A 41 19.21 -30.83 12.20
C ILE A 41 17.86 -31.06 12.86
N ILE A 42 16.78 -30.93 12.08
CA ILE A 42 15.40 -31.02 12.54
C ILE A 42 14.83 -32.37 12.07
N PRO A 43 14.81 -33.41 12.94
CA PRO A 43 14.29 -34.72 12.56
C PRO A 43 12.76 -34.73 12.54
N LEU A 44 12.17 -35.13 11.42
CA LEU A 44 10.73 -35.25 11.22
C LEU A 44 10.35 -36.66 10.74
N SER A 45 9.18 -37.15 11.16
CA SER A 45 8.67 -38.42 10.63
C SER A 45 8.13 -38.28 9.20
N ASN A 46 7.41 -37.19 8.93
CA ASN A 46 6.97 -36.75 7.60
C ASN A 46 6.93 -35.22 7.63
N LEU A 47 7.03 -34.57 6.48
CA LEU A 47 6.80 -33.15 6.29
C LEU A 47 5.62 -32.99 5.34
N LEU A 48 4.56 -32.31 5.76
CA LEU A 48 3.39 -32.03 4.94
C LEU A 48 3.14 -30.53 5.00
N LEU A 49 3.33 -29.87 3.86
CA LEU A 49 3.02 -28.45 3.69
C LEU A 49 1.73 -28.31 2.89
N ASN A 50 0.88 -27.37 3.32
CA ASN A 50 -0.30 -26.90 2.59
C ASN A 50 0.09 -25.66 1.76
N PRO A 51 -0.76 -25.22 0.79
CA PRO A 51 -0.48 -24.04 -0.02
C PRO A 51 -0.19 -22.74 0.75
N GLU A 52 -0.70 -22.61 1.98
CA GLU A 52 -0.48 -21.43 2.83
C GLU A 52 0.68 -21.59 3.82
N ASP A 53 1.25 -22.79 3.95
CA ASP A 53 2.32 -23.04 4.91
C ASP A 53 3.63 -22.39 4.43
N VAL A 54 4.39 -21.85 5.40
CA VAL A 54 5.73 -21.29 5.18
C VAL A 54 6.75 -22.17 5.89
N LEU A 55 7.77 -22.63 5.17
CA LEU A 55 8.92 -23.34 5.71
C LEU A 55 10.12 -22.37 5.83
N PRO A 56 10.41 -21.84 7.03
CA PRO A 56 11.60 -21.04 7.25
C PRO A 56 12.85 -21.93 7.29
N VAL A 57 13.93 -21.45 6.69
CA VAL A 57 15.26 -22.05 6.73
C VAL A 57 16.26 -20.96 7.10
N LEU A 58 16.89 -21.06 8.27
CA LEU A 58 17.94 -20.11 8.65
C LEU A 58 19.25 -20.48 7.95
N VAL A 59 19.90 -19.52 7.30
CA VAL A 59 21.11 -19.75 6.49
C VAL A 59 22.22 -18.80 6.92
N GLY A 60 23.30 -19.33 7.49
CA GLY A 60 24.50 -18.59 7.90
C GLY A 60 25.80 -19.10 7.27
N GLY A 61 25.72 -20.03 6.32
CA GLY A 61 26.82 -20.69 5.62
C GLY A 61 26.29 -21.89 4.82
N THR A 62 27.18 -22.80 4.40
CA THR A 62 26.83 -23.91 3.48
C THR A 62 26.85 -25.30 4.13
N THR A 63 27.30 -25.40 5.39
CA THR A 63 27.39 -26.67 6.12
C THR A 63 26.05 -27.02 6.82
N PRO A 64 25.32 -28.10 6.40
CA PRO A 64 24.03 -28.45 7.00
C PRO A 64 24.11 -28.76 8.49
N GLY A 65 23.16 -28.24 9.27
CA GLY A 65 23.08 -28.48 10.71
C GLY A 65 24.24 -27.89 11.53
N LEU A 66 25.08 -27.06 10.91
CA LEU A 66 26.12 -26.28 11.58
C LEU A 66 26.10 -24.81 11.16
N GLU A 67 25.79 -24.55 9.89
CA GLU A 67 25.76 -23.24 9.23
C GLU A 67 24.43 -22.95 8.52
N HIS A 68 23.51 -23.91 8.42
CA HIS A 68 22.12 -23.67 8.02
C HIS A 68 21.19 -24.76 8.54
N ASP A 69 19.89 -24.47 8.61
CA ASP A 69 18.91 -25.45 9.08
C ASP A 69 18.73 -26.57 8.05
N GLN A 70 18.72 -27.82 8.53
CA GLN A 70 18.44 -28.99 7.70
C GLN A 70 17.27 -29.79 8.29
N TYR A 71 16.25 -30.00 7.48
CA TYR A 71 15.12 -30.87 7.81
C TYR A 71 15.42 -32.29 7.35
N LEU A 72 15.61 -33.21 8.32
CA LEU A 72 15.82 -34.63 8.07
C LEU A 72 14.49 -35.37 8.23
N VAL A 73 13.85 -35.71 7.12
CA VAL A 73 12.51 -36.29 7.06
C VAL A 73 12.60 -37.80 6.81
N PHE A 74 12.39 -38.61 7.85
CA PHE A 74 12.52 -40.07 7.73
C PHE A 74 11.48 -40.71 6.81
N GLY A 75 10.35 -40.05 6.57
CA GLY A 75 9.27 -40.47 5.68
C GLY A 75 9.19 -39.61 4.42
N ALA A 76 7.96 -39.29 4.00
CA ALA A 76 7.71 -38.43 2.85
C ALA A 76 7.71 -36.95 3.24
N ALA A 77 8.30 -36.13 2.38
CA ALA A 77 8.16 -34.69 2.35
C ALA A 77 7.21 -34.32 1.19
N GLU A 78 5.96 -34.04 1.51
CA GLU A 78 4.97 -33.52 0.57
C GLU A 78 5.02 -32.00 0.62
N LEU A 79 5.61 -31.41 -0.42
CA LEU A 79 5.86 -29.98 -0.49
C LEU A 79 4.72 -29.26 -1.18
N ASP A 80 4.41 -28.10 -0.64
CA ASP A 80 3.45 -27.14 -1.15
C ASP A 80 3.87 -25.79 -0.53
N GLY A 81 3.06 -24.75 -0.72
CA GLY A 81 3.28 -23.47 -0.04
C GLY A 81 4.63 -22.83 -0.35
N ARG A 82 5.24 -22.18 0.64
CA ARG A 82 6.41 -21.31 0.45
C ARG A 82 7.62 -21.75 1.26
N VAL A 83 8.82 -21.60 0.69
CA VAL A 83 10.09 -21.69 1.43
C VAL A 83 10.70 -20.30 1.59
N ASP A 84 11.11 -19.97 2.83
CA ASP A 84 11.76 -18.70 3.17
C ASP A 84 13.21 -19.00 3.59
N LEU A 85 14.21 -18.63 2.78
CA LEU A 85 15.61 -18.71 3.22
C LEU A 85 16.01 -17.40 3.91
N ILE A 86 16.16 -17.45 5.22
CA ILE A 86 16.44 -16.28 6.05
C ILE A 86 17.93 -16.23 6.33
N PHE A 87 18.65 -15.29 5.72
CA PHE A 87 20.08 -15.15 5.97
C PHE A 87 20.37 -14.56 7.35
N ILE A 88 21.31 -15.19 8.05
CA ILE A 88 21.74 -14.81 9.40
C ILE A 88 23.26 -14.66 9.45
N ASN A 89 23.78 -14.06 10.52
CA ASN A 89 25.21 -13.88 10.76
C ASN A 89 25.97 -13.13 9.64
N GLY A 90 25.26 -12.33 8.84
CA GLY A 90 25.85 -11.61 7.70
C GLY A 90 26.34 -12.54 6.61
N TYR A 91 25.75 -13.73 6.45
CA TYR A 91 26.08 -14.61 5.34
C TYR A 91 25.69 -13.98 4.00
N GLU A 92 26.64 -13.97 3.09
CA GLU A 92 26.54 -13.41 1.75
C GLU A 92 26.79 -14.55 0.76
N PRO A 93 25.74 -15.11 0.13
CA PRO A 93 25.91 -16.25 -0.75
C PRO A 93 26.81 -15.92 -1.95
N ALA A 94 27.82 -16.76 -2.20
CA ALA A 94 28.61 -16.72 -3.41
C ALA A 94 27.94 -17.53 -4.53
N LEU A 95 28.30 -17.24 -5.79
CA LEU A 95 27.85 -18.04 -6.92
C LEU A 95 28.32 -19.50 -6.75
N ASN A 96 27.39 -20.43 -6.96
CA ASN A 96 27.49 -21.87 -6.77
C ASN A 96 27.47 -22.37 -5.33
N ASP A 97 27.30 -21.49 -4.33
CA ASP A 97 26.95 -21.96 -2.99
C ASP A 97 25.64 -22.75 -3.08
N GLU A 98 25.56 -23.85 -2.33
CA GLU A 98 24.40 -24.73 -2.32
C GLU A 98 23.97 -25.04 -0.89
N ILE A 99 22.71 -24.79 -0.61
CA ILE A 99 22.09 -24.97 0.71
C ILE A 99 21.18 -26.18 0.63
N LEU A 100 21.65 -27.33 1.14
CA LEU A 100 20.82 -28.53 1.28
C LEU A 100 19.96 -28.42 2.56
N PHE A 101 18.67 -28.12 2.41
CA PHE A 101 17.79 -27.87 3.55
C PHE A 101 16.74 -28.96 3.77
N ILE A 102 16.50 -29.87 2.82
CA ILE A 102 15.65 -31.06 3.04
C ILE A 102 16.39 -32.31 2.57
N GLU A 103 16.42 -33.32 3.44
CA GLU A 103 16.77 -34.71 3.11
C GLU A 103 15.61 -35.61 3.57
N ALA A 104 15.01 -36.34 2.64
CA ALA A 104 13.80 -37.13 2.88
C ALA A 104 13.88 -38.53 2.24
N SER A 105 13.09 -39.49 2.75
CA SER A 105 12.95 -40.80 2.08
C SER A 105 12.22 -40.68 0.73
N ALA A 106 11.34 -39.69 0.60
CA ALA A 106 10.72 -39.30 -0.67
C ALA A 106 10.32 -37.82 -0.61
N VAL A 107 10.66 -37.04 -1.63
CA VAL A 107 10.13 -35.69 -1.85
C VAL A 107 9.09 -35.78 -2.96
N THR A 108 7.87 -35.37 -2.65
CA THR A 108 6.74 -35.36 -3.59
C THR A 108 6.21 -33.95 -3.71
N ARG A 109 5.88 -33.51 -4.94
CA ARG A 109 5.48 -32.14 -5.29
C ARG A 109 6.59 -31.12 -5.00
N GLY A 110 6.43 -29.87 -5.44
CA GLY A 110 7.38 -28.77 -5.22
C GLY A 110 6.71 -27.60 -4.50
N PHE A 111 7.52 -26.70 -3.94
CA PHE A 111 7.04 -25.43 -3.38
C PHE A 111 6.31 -24.60 -4.44
N LYS A 112 5.22 -23.94 -4.05
CA LYS A 112 4.44 -23.03 -4.91
C LYS A 112 5.09 -21.68 -5.12
N SER A 113 5.83 -21.22 -4.12
CA SER A 113 6.60 -20.01 -4.19
C SER A 113 7.85 -20.13 -3.31
N HIS A 114 8.73 -19.16 -3.44
CA HIS A 114 9.92 -19.09 -2.63
C HIS A 114 10.29 -17.64 -2.37
N PHE A 115 11.03 -17.46 -1.30
CA PHE A 115 11.35 -16.14 -0.81
C PHE A 115 12.70 -16.10 -0.11
N PHE A 116 13.43 -15.01 -0.35
CA PHE A 116 14.80 -14.85 0.12
C PHE A 116 15.03 -13.38 0.46
N PRO A 117 14.88 -12.94 1.72
CA PRO A 117 15.17 -11.57 2.11
C PRO A 117 16.51 -11.08 1.56
N VAL A 118 16.47 -10.12 0.64
CA VAL A 118 17.68 -9.39 0.20
C VAL A 118 17.90 -8.24 1.16
N PHE A 119 18.88 -8.39 2.04
CA PHE A 119 19.25 -7.33 2.96
C PHE A 119 20.01 -6.21 2.22
N PRO A 120 19.80 -4.93 2.58
CA PRO A 120 20.60 -3.82 2.04
C PRO A 120 22.10 -3.98 2.25
N SER A 121 22.50 -4.79 3.22
CA SER A 121 23.89 -5.13 3.52
C SER A 121 24.44 -6.32 2.75
N MET A 122 23.63 -7.05 1.96
CA MET A 122 24.17 -8.10 1.08
C MET A 122 25.00 -7.45 -0.04
N PRO A 123 26.16 -8.03 -0.40
CA PRO A 123 27.16 -7.45 -1.27
C PRO A 123 26.72 -7.54 -2.73
N ALA A 124 27.44 -6.83 -3.60
CA ALA A 124 27.10 -6.50 -4.99
C ALA A 124 26.87 -7.67 -5.98
N VAL A 125 26.91 -8.93 -5.55
CA VAL A 125 26.70 -10.05 -6.49
C VAL A 125 25.20 -10.25 -6.69
N ASP A 126 24.71 -9.81 -7.86
CA ASP A 126 23.37 -10.11 -8.36
C ASP A 126 23.26 -11.64 -8.55
N ALA A 127 22.78 -12.34 -7.52
CA ALA A 127 22.68 -13.79 -7.47
C ALA A 127 21.21 -14.22 -7.44
N ALA A 128 20.82 -14.99 -8.44
CA ALA A 128 19.55 -15.68 -8.46
C ALA A 128 19.65 -17.02 -7.72
N VAL A 129 18.50 -17.67 -7.50
CA VAL A 129 18.48 -18.98 -6.83
C VAL A 129 17.89 -20.01 -7.78
N GLN A 130 18.58 -21.13 -7.93
CA GLN A 130 18.08 -22.32 -8.58
C GLN A 130 17.67 -23.34 -7.52
N PHE A 131 16.39 -23.70 -7.49
CA PHE A 131 15.96 -24.83 -6.67
C PHE A 131 16.25 -26.15 -7.36
N LEU A 132 16.94 -27.02 -6.63
CA LEU A 132 17.27 -28.35 -7.08
C LEU A 132 16.50 -29.34 -6.23
N GLN A 133 15.51 -29.97 -6.85
CA GLN A 133 14.72 -31.02 -6.22
C GLN A 133 15.04 -32.37 -6.86
N THR A 134 15.40 -33.33 -6.02
CA THR A 134 15.52 -34.74 -6.39
C THR A 134 14.42 -35.54 -5.68
N PRO A 135 14.26 -36.85 -5.97
CA PRO A 135 13.30 -37.68 -5.24
C PRO A 135 13.57 -37.77 -3.73
N THR A 136 14.73 -37.35 -3.22
CA THR A 136 15.11 -37.48 -1.80
C THR A 136 15.68 -36.21 -1.19
N THR A 137 15.92 -35.15 -1.96
CA THR A 137 16.54 -33.92 -1.44
C THR A 137 15.94 -32.67 -2.04
N VAL A 138 16.00 -31.58 -1.28
CA VAL A 138 15.79 -30.22 -1.82
C VAL A 138 16.95 -29.34 -1.38
N SER A 139 17.56 -28.67 -2.36
CA SER A 139 18.57 -27.65 -2.13
C SER A 139 18.29 -26.38 -2.92
N ALA A 140 18.89 -25.28 -2.48
CA ALA A 140 18.91 -24.01 -3.16
C ALA A 140 20.35 -23.70 -3.56
N ARG A 141 20.61 -23.56 -4.87
CA ARG A 141 21.92 -23.19 -5.40
C ARG A 141 21.89 -21.74 -5.89
N PHE A 142 22.85 -20.94 -5.48
CA PHE A 142 22.99 -19.57 -5.94
C PHE A 142 23.67 -19.54 -7.31
N VAL A 143 23.08 -18.86 -8.28
CA VAL A 143 23.54 -18.83 -9.67
C VAL A 143 23.48 -17.41 -10.22
N ALA A 144 24.19 -17.15 -11.32
CA ALA A 144 24.03 -15.87 -12.01
C ALA A 144 22.61 -15.80 -12.63
N PRO A 145 21.92 -14.65 -12.57
CA PRO A 145 20.65 -14.46 -13.22
C PRO A 145 20.72 -14.72 -14.72
N THR A 146 19.74 -15.41 -15.26
CA THR A 146 19.57 -15.59 -16.71
C THR A 146 18.85 -14.38 -17.29
N THR A 147 19.31 -13.89 -18.43
CA THR A 147 18.71 -12.76 -19.14
C THR A 147 18.30 -13.16 -20.55
N GLY A 148 17.39 -12.40 -21.17
CA GLY A 148 16.94 -12.62 -22.54
C GLY A 148 15.78 -13.59 -22.70
N ASN A 149 15.23 -14.14 -21.60
CA ASN A 149 13.89 -14.72 -21.64
C ASN A 149 12.86 -13.59 -21.80
N GLY A 150 11.79 -13.88 -22.55
CA GLY A 150 10.78 -12.91 -22.95
C GLY A 150 9.65 -13.60 -23.70
N LEU A 151 8.66 -12.83 -24.12
CA LEU A 151 7.45 -13.36 -24.77
C LEU A 151 7.73 -13.75 -26.22
N ALA A 152 7.24 -14.92 -26.64
CA ALA A 152 7.44 -15.49 -27.97
C ALA A 152 6.39 -15.07 -29.02
N GLY A 153 5.69 -13.95 -28.83
CA GLY A 153 4.59 -13.52 -29.71
C GLY A 153 3.33 -14.41 -29.57
N ALA A 154 3.01 -14.79 -28.33
CA ALA A 154 1.97 -15.74 -27.97
C ALA A 154 0.54 -15.25 -28.31
N PRO A 155 -0.43 -16.18 -28.50
CA PRO A 155 -1.85 -15.82 -28.54
C PRO A 155 -2.30 -15.15 -27.23
N LEU A 156 -3.36 -14.34 -27.30
CA LEU A 156 -3.93 -13.64 -26.14
C LEU A 156 -5.18 -14.38 -25.61
N PRO A 157 -5.30 -14.63 -24.28
CA PRO A 157 -4.28 -14.40 -23.26
C PRO A 157 -3.13 -15.43 -23.35
N ALA A 158 -1.94 -15.02 -22.95
CA ALA A 158 -0.78 -15.89 -22.82
C ALA A 158 -0.76 -16.52 -21.43
N PHE A 159 -0.41 -17.80 -21.32
CA PHE A 159 -0.39 -18.50 -20.03
C PHE A 159 1.03 -18.70 -19.53
N TRP A 160 1.26 -18.43 -18.24
CA TRP A 160 2.60 -18.49 -17.64
C TRP A 160 3.25 -19.87 -17.78
N PHE A 161 2.48 -20.95 -17.61
CA PHE A 161 2.99 -22.31 -17.65
C PHE A 161 2.94 -22.96 -19.05
N ASP A 162 2.57 -22.21 -20.10
CA ASP A 162 2.68 -22.69 -21.48
C ASP A 162 4.09 -22.38 -22.01
N GLU A 163 4.85 -23.43 -22.34
CA GLU A 163 6.20 -23.28 -22.90
C GLU A 163 6.22 -22.48 -24.22
N ASN A 164 5.12 -22.48 -24.97
CA ASN A 164 5.01 -21.74 -26.23
C ASN A 164 4.82 -20.23 -26.01
N THR A 165 4.54 -19.80 -24.78
CA THR A 165 4.48 -18.38 -24.42
C THR A 165 5.87 -17.72 -24.45
N TRP A 166 6.93 -18.51 -24.27
CA TRP A 166 8.26 -18.00 -23.89
C TRP A 166 9.36 -18.34 -24.88
N LEU A 167 10.29 -17.41 -25.09
CA LEU A 167 11.41 -17.58 -26.03
C LEU A 167 12.45 -18.59 -25.56
N GLN A 168 12.64 -18.73 -24.25
CA GLN A 168 13.67 -19.58 -23.65
C GLN A 168 13.10 -20.64 -22.69
N GLY A 169 11.82 -20.97 -22.84
CA GLY A 169 11.08 -21.85 -21.93
C GLY A 169 10.43 -21.09 -20.77
N ILE A 170 9.65 -21.82 -19.97
CA ILE A 170 8.90 -21.28 -18.84
C ILE A 170 9.87 -20.59 -17.87
N PRO A 171 9.67 -19.29 -17.54
CA PRO A 171 10.53 -18.58 -16.63
C PRO A 171 10.53 -19.23 -15.25
N ASP A 172 11.72 -19.26 -14.64
CA ASP A 172 11.92 -19.73 -13.26
C ASP A 172 12.71 -18.72 -12.42
N SER A 173 12.98 -19.09 -11.18
CA SER A 173 13.65 -18.26 -10.17
C SER A 173 15.05 -17.75 -10.53
N ARG A 174 15.61 -18.20 -11.66
CA ARG A 174 16.87 -17.72 -12.22
C ARG A 174 16.71 -16.51 -13.12
N ASP A 175 15.53 -16.32 -13.72
CA ASP A 175 15.32 -15.36 -14.79
C ASP A 175 15.17 -13.92 -14.30
N ALA A 176 15.90 -13.00 -14.92
CA ALA A 176 15.61 -11.57 -14.90
C ALA A 176 14.72 -11.25 -16.10
N LEU A 177 13.41 -11.31 -15.89
CA LEU A 177 12.39 -11.25 -16.93
C LEU A 177 11.98 -9.80 -17.22
N VAL A 178 11.86 -9.47 -18.51
CA VAL A 178 11.25 -8.22 -18.99
C VAL A 178 10.01 -8.57 -19.79
N LEU A 179 8.84 -8.18 -19.28
CA LEU A 179 7.58 -8.26 -19.99
C LEU A 179 7.34 -6.92 -20.70
N ALA A 180 7.40 -6.94 -22.03
CA ALA A 180 7.20 -5.76 -22.86
C ALA A 180 6.44 -6.11 -24.14
N THR A 181 5.61 -5.18 -24.63
CA THR A 181 4.87 -5.35 -25.90
C THR A 181 5.58 -4.70 -27.08
N ASP A 182 5.42 -5.32 -28.25
CA ASP A 182 5.84 -4.80 -29.57
C ASP A 182 4.72 -4.00 -30.28
N GLY A 183 3.73 -3.51 -29.53
CA GLY A 183 2.69 -2.61 -30.04
C GLY A 183 1.27 -3.17 -30.07
N LEU A 184 0.99 -4.33 -29.46
CA LEU A 184 -0.36 -4.80 -29.14
C LEU A 184 -0.51 -4.96 -27.62
N PRO A 185 -1.71 -4.79 -27.03
CA PRO A 185 -1.93 -5.14 -25.62
C PRO A 185 -1.58 -6.59 -25.34
N GLN A 186 -0.96 -6.87 -24.20
CA GLN A 186 -0.63 -8.23 -23.79
C GLN A 186 -1.17 -8.53 -22.40
N VAL A 187 -1.72 -9.73 -22.24
CA VAL A 187 -2.19 -10.26 -20.96
C VAL A 187 -1.50 -11.59 -20.73
N ILE A 188 -0.79 -11.70 -19.62
CA ILE A 188 -0.12 -12.91 -19.15
C ILE A 188 -0.87 -13.36 -17.90
N GLN A 189 -1.47 -14.54 -17.96
CA GLN A 189 -2.20 -15.12 -16.83
C GLN A 189 -1.33 -16.14 -16.09
N VAL A 190 -1.18 -15.94 -14.79
CA VAL A 190 -0.55 -16.87 -13.87
C VAL A 190 -1.65 -17.69 -13.20
N THR A 191 -1.94 -18.84 -13.80
CA THR A 191 -2.99 -19.76 -13.35
C THR A 191 -2.39 -20.96 -12.62
N SER A 192 -3.21 -21.84 -12.03
CA SER A 192 -2.69 -23.09 -11.48
C SER A 192 -2.11 -23.98 -12.59
N ASP A 193 -0.89 -24.48 -12.41
CA ASP A 193 -0.24 -25.42 -13.34
C ASP A 193 -1.16 -26.64 -13.63
N PRO A 194 -1.64 -26.80 -14.88
CA PRO A 194 -2.59 -27.85 -15.24
C PRO A 194 -1.97 -29.25 -15.19
N SER A 195 -0.63 -29.36 -15.23
CA SER A 195 0.08 -30.64 -15.12
C SER A 195 0.13 -31.18 -13.69
N GLY A 196 -0.19 -30.33 -12.70
CA GLY A 196 -0.08 -30.66 -11.28
C GLY A 196 1.36 -30.83 -10.79
N GLN A 197 2.37 -30.55 -11.62
CA GLN A 197 3.78 -30.67 -11.24
C GLN A 197 4.24 -29.56 -10.29
N SER A 198 3.41 -28.55 -10.04
CA SER A 198 3.64 -27.55 -9.00
C SER A 198 4.93 -26.77 -9.24
N LEU A 199 5.19 -26.42 -10.50
CA LEU A 199 6.25 -25.46 -10.82
C LEU A 199 5.85 -24.10 -10.21
N PRO A 200 6.74 -23.43 -9.45
CA PRO A 200 6.45 -22.11 -8.93
C PRO A 200 6.44 -21.09 -10.07
N ALA A 201 5.45 -20.20 -10.10
CA ALA A 201 5.52 -19.02 -10.97
C ALA A 201 6.46 -18.01 -10.31
N ALA A 202 7.72 -18.01 -10.73
CA ALA A 202 8.71 -17.21 -10.05
C ALA A 202 9.84 -16.77 -10.97
N VAL A 203 10.47 -15.66 -10.57
CA VAL A 203 11.60 -15.06 -11.28
C VAL A 203 12.63 -14.51 -10.29
N HIS A 204 13.84 -14.25 -10.78
CA HIS A 204 14.79 -13.48 -10.00
C HIS A 204 14.36 -12.02 -9.87
N ARG A 205 14.11 -11.38 -11.01
CA ARG A 205 13.63 -10.01 -11.15
C ARG A 205 12.55 -9.95 -12.21
N LEU A 206 11.55 -9.10 -12.00
CA LEU A 206 10.54 -8.79 -12.99
C LEU A 206 10.55 -7.29 -13.32
N SER A 207 10.54 -6.97 -14.60
CA SER A 207 10.24 -5.63 -15.11
C SER A 207 9.06 -5.73 -16.06
N ILE A 208 8.00 -4.96 -15.83
CA ILE A 208 6.83 -4.91 -16.72
C ILE A 208 6.72 -3.50 -17.27
N GLN A 209 6.72 -3.36 -18.59
CA GLN A 209 6.61 -2.05 -19.25
C GLN A 209 5.75 -2.18 -20.51
N GLY A 210 4.77 -1.30 -20.66
CA GLY A 210 4.10 -1.12 -21.95
C GLY A 210 4.88 -0.15 -22.83
N SER A 211 4.63 -0.21 -24.14
CA SER A 211 5.16 0.77 -25.10
C SER A 211 4.04 1.71 -25.55
N ALA A 212 3.27 1.30 -26.55
CA ALA A 212 2.04 1.98 -26.98
C ALA A 212 0.77 1.39 -26.34
N ASN A 213 0.88 0.19 -25.77
CA ASN A 213 -0.23 -0.56 -25.20
C ASN A 213 0.19 -1.22 -23.88
N PRO A 214 -0.78 -1.47 -22.98
CA PRO A 214 -0.48 -2.03 -21.68
C PRO A 214 0.00 -3.48 -21.75
N VAL A 215 0.87 -3.84 -20.81
CA VAL A 215 1.19 -5.24 -20.46
C VAL A 215 0.53 -5.52 -19.11
N LEU A 216 -0.34 -6.52 -19.05
CA LEU A 216 -0.96 -6.98 -17.82
C LEU A 216 -0.41 -8.35 -17.42
N LEU A 217 0.09 -8.46 -16.20
CA LEU A 217 0.29 -9.74 -15.52
C LEU A 217 -0.85 -9.95 -14.53
N GLU A 218 -1.72 -10.91 -14.81
CA GLU A 218 -2.85 -11.28 -13.95
C GLU A 218 -2.49 -12.53 -13.13
N ILE A 219 -2.73 -12.48 -11.83
CA ILE A 219 -2.48 -13.59 -10.90
C ILE A 219 -3.82 -14.08 -10.34
N ASP A 220 -4.18 -15.30 -10.72
CA ASP A 220 -5.47 -15.93 -10.41
C ASP A 220 -5.66 -16.21 -8.90
N PRO A 221 -6.92 -16.43 -8.46
CA PRO A 221 -7.23 -16.77 -7.08
C PRO A 221 -6.45 -18.00 -6.59
N GLY A 222 -5.80 -17.87 -5.44
CA GLY A 222 -5.04 -18.97 -4.82
C GLY A 222 -3.73 -19.34 -5.53
N VAL A 223 -3.34 -18.60 -6.57
CA VAL A 223 -2.03 -18.74 -7.23
C VAL A 223 -1.03 -17.78 -6.59
N GLN A 224 0.24 -18.21 -6.52
CA GLN A 224 1.32 -17.41 -5.97
C GLN A 224 2.32 -17.06 -7.07
N PHE A 225 2.72 -15.80 -7.11
CA PHE A 225 3.83 -15.32 -7.94
C PHE A 225 4.93 -14.75 -7.03
N SER A 226 6.19 -15.11 -7.29
CA SER A 226 7.31 -14.59 -6.50
C SER A 226 8.46 -14.05 -7.34
N ALA A 227 8.98 -12.87 -6.98
CA ALA A 227 10.25 -12.36 -7.48
C ALA A 227 11.28 -12.31 -6.34
N THR A 228 12.41 -12.99 -6.50
CA THR A 228 13.39 -13.09 -5.40
C THR A 228 14.14 -11.80 -5.10
N GLN A 229 14.21 -10.84 -6.02
CA GLN A 229 14.93 -9.58 -5.82
C GLN A 229 13.98 -8.39 -5.83
N ARG A 230 13.32 -8.14 -6.96
CA ARG A 230 12.43 -6.98 -7.11
C ARG A 230 11.45 -7.15 -8.25
N ILE A 231 10.38 -6.37 -8.18
CA ILE A 231 9.41 -6.15 -9.25
C ILE A 231 9.36 -4.66 -9.54
N ASP A 232 9.61 -4.30 -10.79
CA ASP A 232 9.47 -2.94 -11.30
C ASP A 232 8.25 -2.90 -12.25
N ILE A 233 7.23 -2.12 -11.90
CA ILE A 233 6.04 -1.90 -12.72
C ILE A 233 6.16 -0.50 -13.33
N GLN A 234 6.55 -0.45 -14.59
CA GLN A 234 6.86 0.79 -15.29
C GLN A 234 5.65 1.33 -16.06
N SER A 235 5.83 2.42 -16.79
CA SER A 235 4.79 3.04 -17.62
C SER A 235 4.03 1.99 -18.47
N LEU A 236 2.70 2.00 -18.36
CA LEU A 236 1.76 1.06 -19.00
C LEU A 236 1.97 -0.43 -18.63
N GLY A 237 2.88 -0.74 -17.71
CA GLY A 237 2.96 -2.04 -17.06
C GLY A 237 1.90 -2.13 -15.98
N GLN A 238 1.25 -3.29 -15.88
CA GLN A 238 0.21 -3.55 -14.90
C GLN A 238 0.39 -4.93 -14.27
N ILE A 239 0.19 -5.00 -12.96
CA ILE A 239 -0.03 -6.26 -12.25
C ILE A 239 -1.42 -6.22 -11.62
N GLN A 240 -2.19 -7.29 -11.81
CA GLN A 240 -3.48 -7.47 -11.16
C GLN A 240 -3.46 -8.75 -10.32
N LEU A 241 -3.83 -8.62 -9.04
CA LEU A 241 -4.13 -9.76 -8.18
C LEU A 241 -5.64 -9.96 -8.20
N SER A 242 -6.11 -11.11 -8.67
CA SER A 242 -7.53 -11.46 -8.62
C SER A 242 -7.73 -12.48 -7.50
N GLY A 243 -7.46 -12.09 -6.24
CA GLY A 243 -7.36 -13.02 -5.10
C GLY A 243 -6.07 -13.84 -5.04
N GLY A 244 -5.10 -13.54 -5.91
CA GLY A 244 -3.78 -14.14 -5.94
C GLY A 244 -2.84 -13.61 -4.85
N ARG A 245 -1.60 -14.13 -4.83
CA ARG A 245 -0.56 -13.68 -3.91
C ARG A 245 0.71 -13.26 -4.65
N LEU A 246 1.18 -12.04 -4.38
CA LEU A 246 2.40 -11.48 -4.92
C LEU A 246 3.47 -11.36 -3.83
N ILE A 247 4.64 -11.92 -4.07
CA ILE A 247 5.73 -11.95 -3.09
C ILE A 247 6.99 -11.37 -3.74
N SER A 248 7.60 -10.36 -3.13
CA SER A 248 8.89 -9.84 -3.59
C SER A 248 9.64 -9.18 -2.44
N ASN A 249 10.95 -8.97 -2.56
CA ASN A 249 11.65 -8.16 -1.56
C ASN A 249 11.35 -6.68 -1.69
N LYS A 250 11.23 -6.22 -2.93
CA LYS A 250 10.89 -4.85 -3.31
C LYS A 250 9.85 -4.89 -4.41
N ILE A 251 8.85 -4.04 -4.30
CA ILE A 251 7.92 -3.73 -5.38
C ILE A 251 7.99 -2.23 -5.58
N HIS A 252 8.28 -1.81 -6.80
CA HIS A 252 8.35 -0.40 -7.19
C HIS A 252 7.37 -0.16 -8.32
N VAL A 253 6.34 0.62 -8.06
CA VAL A 253 5.37 1.07 -9.06
C VAL A 253 5.84 2.44 -9.55
N GLU A 254 6.45 2.51 -10.72
CA GLU A 254 6.91 3.77 -11.30
C GLU A 254 5.74 4.60 -11.83
N GLN A 255 5.98 5.87 -12.12
CA GLN A 255 4.98 6.75 -12.73
C GLN A 255 4.40 6.14 -14.02
N GLY A 256 3.08 6.03 -14.09
CA GLY A 256 2.33 5.43 -15.19
C GLY A 256 2.25 3.90 -15.18
N GLY A 257 2.90 3.24 -14.22
CA GLY A 257 2.65 1.82 -13.90
C GLY A 257 1.47 1.68 -12.94
N ALA A 258 0.84 0.50 -12.93
CA ALA A 258 -0.30 0.23 -12.05
C ALA A 258 -0.20 -1.12 -11.34
N LEU A 259 -0.54 -1.15 -10.06
CA LEU A 259 -0.75 -2.36 -9.28
C LEU A 259 -2.18 -2.37 -8.76
N ARG A 260 -2.95 -3.39 -9.16
CA ARG A 260 -4.35 -3.57 -8.76
C ARG A 260 -4.53 -4.82 -7.92
N MET A 261 -5.24 -4.71 -6.80
CA MET A 261 -5.63 -5.84 -5.96
C MET A 261 -7.16 -5.96 -5.93
N ASP A 262 -7.70 -6.95 -6.62
CA ASP A 262 -9.10 -7.37 -6.47
C ASP A 262 -9.09 -8.58 -5.52
N GLU A 263 -9.04 -8.27 -4.23
CA GLU A 263 -8.63 -9.20 -3.16
C GLU A 263 -7.15 -9.65 -3.27
N GLY A 264 -6.74 -10.54 -2.36
CA GLY A 264 -5.43 -11.18 -2.38
C GLY A 264 -4.46 -10.68 -1.33
N SER A 265 -3.18 -11.03 -1.51
CA SER A 265 -2.11 -10.61 -0.59
C SER A 265 -0.83 -10.21 -1.31
N LEU A 266 -0.24 -9.11 -0.84
CA LEU A 266 1.07 -8.64 -1.25
C LEU A 266 2.03 -8.77 -0.08
N VAL A 267 3.23 -9.29 -0.33
CA VAL A 267 4.25 -9.46 0.71
C VAL A 267 5.54 -8.81 0.23
N THR A 268 5.99 -7.78 0.95
CA THR A 268 7.36 -7.26 0.89
C THR A 268 8.10 -7.61 2.18
N ALA A 269 9.34 -8.13 2.10
CA ALA A 269 10.09 -8.42 3.34
C ALA A 269 10.76 -7.19 3.91
N VAL A 270 11.95 -6.90 3.39
CA VAL A 270 12.89 -5.98 4.02
C VAL A 270 12.68 -4.57 3.49
N GLN A 271 12.15 -4.46 2.27
CA GLN A 271 11.98 -3.19 1.60
C GLN A 271 10.50 -2.84 1.50
N THR A 272 10.29 -1.54 1.38
CA THR A 272 8.98 -0.92 1.29
C THR A 272 8.38 -1.18 -0.09
N LEU A 273 7.05 -1.38 -0.16
CA LEU A 273 6.29 -1.16 -1.40
C LEU A 273 6.34 0.33 -1.72
N GLU A 274 7.03 0.70 -2.80
CA GLU A 274 7.15 2.08 -3.25
C GLU A 274 6.15 2.36 -4.38
N VAL A 275 5.26 3.33 -4.17
CA VAL A 275 4.20 3.68 -5.13
C VAL A 275 4.44 5.09 -5.66
N ALA A 276 4.97 5.21 -6.86
CA ALA A 276 5.06 6.46 -7.65
C ALA A 276 4.08 6.50 -8.83
N GLY A 277 3.46 5.37 -9.18
CA GLY A 277 2.33 5.27 -10.10
C GLY A 277 1.02 5.05 -9.35
N ASP A 278 0.17 4.17 -9.88
CA ASP A 278 -1.15 3.90 -9.33
C ASP A 278 -1.16 2.57 -8.54
N PHE A 279 -1.63 2.64 -7.30
CA PHE A 279 -2.05 1.47 -6.53
C PHE A 279 -3.56 1.57 -6.29
N SER A 280 -4.31 0.50 -6.54
CA SER A 280 -5.73 0.41 -6.18
C SER A 280 -6.07 -0.99 -5.68
N GLY A 281 -7.02 -1.13 -4.77
CA GLY A 281 -7.62 -2.43 -4.50
C GLY A 281 -8.11 -2.71 -3.09
N THR A 282 -8.27 -4.00 -2.82
CA THR A 282 -8.65 -4.58 -1.53
C THR A 282 -7.73 -5.74 -1.18
N GLY A 283 -7.60 -6.05 0.11
CA GLY A 283 -6.83 -7.21 0.59
C GLY A 283 -5.80 -6.87 1.65
N SER A 284 -4.70 -7.63 1.66
CA SER A 284 -3.68 -7.51 2.70
C SER A 284 -2.29 -7.24 2.13
N ILE A 285 -1.55 -6.35 2.79
CA ILE A 285 -0.16 -6.05 2.53
C ILE A 285 0.63 -6.41 3.78
N THR A 286 1.63 -7.28 3.65
CA THR A 286 2.63 -7.51 4.69
C THR A 286 3.92 -6.81 4.29
N GLY A 287 4.38 -5.88 5.12
CA GLY A 287 5.51 -5.00 4.81
C GLY A 287 5.12 -3.52 4.85
N ALA A 288 6.12 -2.65 4.85
CA ALA A 288 5.89 -1.21 4.85
C ALA A 288 5.44 -0.72 3.46
N VAL A 289 4.65 0.36 3.44
CA VAL A 289 4.18 1.03 2.22
C VAL A 289 4.67 2.49 2.22
N SER A 290 5.15 2.96 1.07
CA SER A 290 5.54 4.34 0.84
C SER A 290 4.93 4.87 -0.45
N VAL A 291 3.98 5.79 -0.31
CA VAL A 291 3.40 6.55 -1.42
C VAL A 291 4.30 7.75 -1.71
N LEU A 292 4.93 7.75 -2.88
CA LEU A 292 5.88 8.76 -3.33
C LEU A 292 5.16 9.98 -3.90
N ASP A 293 5.90 11.04 -4.25
CA ASP A 293 5.32 12.34 -4.63
C ASP A 293 4.38 12.32 -5.84
N SER A 294 4.53 11.36 -6.76
CA SER A 294 3.60 11.16 -7.88
C SER A 294 2.64 9.99 -7.69
N GLY A 295 2.73 9.32 -6.53
CA GLY A 295 1.96 8.12 -6.24
C GLY A 295 0.52 8.44 -5.88
N ARG A 296 -0.39 7.61 -6.41
CA ARG A 296 -1.77 7.53 -5.96
C ARG A 296 -2.00 6.17 -5.31
N PHE A 297 -2.49 6.18 -4.08
CA PHE A 297 -2.88 4.99 -3.35
C PHE A 297 -4.40 5.07 -3.13
N GLU A 298 -5.13 4.23 -3.84
CA GLU A 298 -6.59 4.18 -3.77
C GLU A 298 -7.00 2.94 -2.98
N VAL A 299 -7.75 3.17 -1.90
CA VAL A 299 -8.43 2.09 -1.19
C VAL A 299 -9.67 1.75 -2.00
N GLY A 300 -9.94 0.47 -2.27
CA GLY A 300 -11.04 0.08 -3.14
C GLY A 300 -10.67 0.05 -4.63
N LEU A 301 -11.70 -0.08 -5.47
CA LEU A 301 -11.53 -0.17 -6.92
C LEU A 301 -12.03 1.13 -7.58
N PRO A 302 -11.43 1.57 -8.71
CA PRO A 302 -11.76 2.84 -9.37
C PRO A 302 -13.20 3.05 -9.86
N SER A 303 -14.09 2.08 -9.63
CA SER A 303 -15.49 2.17 -10.02
C SER A 303 -16.39 2.85 -8.97
N GLY A 304 -15.88 3.25 -7.80
CA GLY A 304 -16.68 3.92 -6.75
C GLY A 304 -17.80 3.05 -6.16
N THR A 305 -17.82 1.76 -6.49
CA THR A 305 -18.91 0.83 -6.16
C THR A 305 -18.49 -0.29 -5.23
N VAL A 306 -17.18 -0.49 -5.08
CA VAL A 306 -16.63 -1.54 -4.23
C VAL A 306 -15.94 -0.86 -3.08
N ILE A 307 -16.57 -0.95 -1.91
CA ILE A 307 -15.99 -0.50 -0.66
C ILE A 307 -14.70 -1.26 -0.40
N GLY A 308 -13.62 -0.51 -0.29
CA GLY A 308 -12.28 -0.99 -0.09
C GLY A 308 -11.98 -1.32 1.37
N ASP A 309 -11.28 -2.43 1.56
CA ASP A 309 -10.67 -2.79 2.84
C ASP A 309 -9.24 -3.22 2.56
N ILE A 310 -8.29 -2.40 3.01
CA ILE A 310 -6.86 -2.68 2.95
C ILE A 310 -6.31 -2.76 4.36
N SER A 311 -5.66 -3.88 4.67
CA SER A 311 -4.85 -4.03 5.87
C SER A 311 -3.37 -4.05 5.53
N ILE A 312 -2.59 -3.19 6.17
CA ILE A 312 -1.12 -3.13 6.12
C ILE A 312 -0.55 -3.65 7.43
N ASP A 313 0.13 -4.79 7.38
CA ASP A 313 0.97 -5.26 8.48
C ASP A 313 2.38 -4.68 8.34
N GLY A 314 2.54 -3.42 8.78
CA GLY A 314 3.73 -2.61 8.61
C GLY A 314 3.46 -1.12 8.82
N ASP A 315 4.44 -0.29 8.48
CA ASP A 315 4.30 1.17 8.50
C ASP A 315 3.72 1.68 7.18
N TYR A 316 3.03 2.83 7.23
CA TYR A 316 2.56 3.57 6.07
C TYR A 316 3.21 4.95 6.05
N LEU A 317 3.79 5.33 4.92
CA LEU A 317 4.39 6.64 4.69
C LEU A 317 3.79 7.25 3.43
N GLN A 318 3.31 8.47 3.53
CA GLN A 318 2.88 9.26 2.39
C GLN A 318 3.76 10.50 2.25
N ALA A 319 4.32 10.68 1.05
CA ALA A 319 5.10 11.85 0.71
C ALA A 319 4.20 13.10 0.59
N SER A 320 4.81 14.28 0.59
CA SER A 320 4.10 15.55 0.64
C SER A 320 3.28 15.89 -0.60
N GLN A 321 3.48 15.17 -1.71
CA GLN A 321 2.66 15.30 -2.92
C GLN A 321 1.91 14.00 -3.25
N GLY A 322 2.12 12.93 -2.48
CA GLY A 322 1.40 11.68 -2.65
C GLY A 322 -0.09 11.86 -2.33
N THR A 323 -0.93 11.06 -2.98
CA THR A 323 -2.38 11.08 -2.82
C THR A 323 -2.89 9.76 -2.24
N LEU A 324 -3.71 9.84 -1.20
CA LEU A 324 -4.57 8.75 -0.74
C LEU A 324 -5.99 9.05 -1.21
N SER A 325 -6.65 8.10 -1.86
CA SER A 325 -8.05 8.24 -2.29
C SER A 325 -8.91 7.18 -1.62
N MET A 326 -10.10 7.59 -1.16
CA MET A 326 -11.03 6.75 -0.39
C MET A 326 -12.48 7.12 -0.72
N ASP A 327 -13.35 6.12 -0.82
CA ASP A 327 -14.77 6.25 -1.06
C ASP A 327 -15.59 6.19 0.23
N VAL A 328 -16.65 7.00 0.32
CA VAL A 328 -17.59 7.03 1.45
C VAL A 328 -19.01 7.10 0.91
N MET A 329 -19.73 5.99 0.99
CA MET A 329 -21.08 5.81 0.42
C MET A 329 -22.19 5.80 1.49
N SER A 330 -21.88 5.40 2.72
CA SER A 330 -22.80 5.47 3.88
C SER A 330 -22.04 5.45 5.21
N GLU A 331 -22.67 5.93 6.28
CA GLU A 331 -22.13 5.88 7.65
C GLU A 331 -22.00 4.46 8.23
N THR A 332 -22.67 3.49 7.61
CA THR A 332 -22.70 2.11 8.11
C THR A 332 -21.41 1.38 7.78
N SER A 333 -20.95 0.52 8.69
CA SER A 333 -19.78 -0.35 8.45
C SER A 333 -19.94 -1.13 7.14
N GLY A 334 -18.91 -1.08 6.30
CA GLY A 334 -18.94 -1.65 4.95
C GLY A 334 -19.59 -0.74 3.90
N GLY A 335 -19.88 0.51 4.25
CA GLY A 335 -20.32 1.56 3.32
C GLY A 335 -19.28 2.64 3.07
N PHE A 336 -18.05 2.46 3.54
CA PHE A 336 -16.93 3.38 3.34
C PHE A 336 -15.62 2.60 3.37
N ASP A 337 -14.63 3.13 2.69
CA ASP A 337 -13.31 2.53 2.59
C ASP A 337 -12.57 2.55 3.92
N THR A 338 -11.78 1.52 4.15
CA THR A 338 -10.99 1.38 5.38
C THR A 338 -9.54 1.05 5.08
N LEU A 339 -8.64 1.78 5.74
CA LEU A 339 -7.21 1.52 5.74
C LEU A 339 -6.75 1.20 7.17
N ALA A 340 -6.44 -0.06 7.42
CA ALA A 340 -5.94 -0.54 8.71
C ALA A 340 -4.43 -0.75 8.67
N ILE A 341 -3.68 -0.14 9.59
CA ILE A 341 -2.21 -0.14 9.62
C ILE A 341 -1.76 -0.65 10.99
N THR A 342 -0.98 -1.73 11.07
CA THR A 342 -0.51 -2.24 12.36
C THR A 342 0.63 -1.39 12.96
N GLY A 343 1.41 -0.74 12.10
CA GLY A 343 2.54 0.12 12.46
C GLY A 343 2.19 1.61 12.56
N GLN A 344 3.17 2.45 12.22
CA GLN A 344 3.05 3.91 12.23
C GLN A 344 2.50 4.43 10.89
N ALA A 345 1.54 5.35 10.94
CA ALA A 345 1.04 6.08 9.78
C ALA A 345 1.59 7.51 9.75
N ASN A 346 2.48 7.78 8.81
CA ASN A 346 3.01 9.11 8.49
C ASN A 346 2.23 9.70 7.32
N LEU A 347 1.18 10.45 7.63
CA LEU A 347 0.27 11.09 6.70
C LEU A 347 0.86 12.44 6.28
N SER A 348 0.77 12.73 4.98
CA SER A 348 1.17 13.99 4.35
C SER A 348 0.45 14.12 3.02
N GLY A 349 0.71 15.19 2.25
CA GLY A 349 0.13 15.36 0.92
C GLY A 349 -1.38 15.47 0.95
N MET A 350 -2.04 14.78 0.03
CA MET A 350 -3.48 14.91 -0.21
C MET A 350 -4.25 13.67 0.24
N LEU A 351 -5.36 13.90 0.93
CA LEU A 351 -6.45 12.94 1.03
C LEU A 351 -7.57 13.38 0.10
N GLU A 352 -7.93 12.53 -0.84
CA GLU A 352 -9.11 12.67 -1.68
C GLU A 352 -10.21 11.76 -1.11
N VAL A 353 -11.41 12.31 -0.86
CA VAL A 353 -12.52 11.54 -0.31
C VAL A 353 -13.74 11.68 -1.21
N ASP A 354 -14.12 10.61 -1.90
CA ASP A 354 -15.34 10.60 -2.71
C ASP A 354 -16.57 10.36 -1.81
N VAL A 355 -17.34 11.42 -1.59
CA VAL A 355 -18.61 11.41 -0.86
C VAL A 355 -19.81 11.52 -1.80
N SER A 356 -19.62 11.39 -3.12
CA SER A 356 -20.67 11.59 -4.12
C SER A 356 -21.83 10.59 -4.00
N GLY A 357 -21.57 9.41 -3.44
CA GLY A 357 -22.60 8.42 -3.12
C GLY A 357 -23.24 8.58 -1.73
N PHE A 358 -22.74 9.50 -0.90
CA PHE A 358 -23.20 9.70 0.47
C PHE A 358 -24.48 10.54 0.50
N THR A 359 -25.56 10.02 1.10
CA THR A 359 -26.87 10.72 1.04
C THR A 359 -27.00 11.89 2.02
N SER A 360 -26.31 11.84 3.17
CA SER A 360 -26.33 12.90 4.17
C SER A 360 -25.29 12.62 5.24
N LEU A 361 -24.44 13.60 5.55
CA LEU A 361 -23.54 13.60 6.70
C LEU A 361 -24.12 14.55 7.75
N SER A 362 -24.25 14.08 8.99
CA SER A 362 -24.70 14.94 10.08
C SER A 362 -23.52 15.67 10.71
N GLU A 363 -23.76 16.87 11.24
CA GLU A 363 -22.76 17.58 12.04
C GLU A 363 -22.30 16.74 13.25
N GLY A 364 -20.99 16.65 13.44
CA GLY A 364 -20.35 15.85 14.49
C GLY A 364 -20.38 14.33 14.26
N GLU A 365 -20.99 13.87 13.16
CA GLU A 365 -20.91 12.47 12.76
C GLU A 365 -19.49 12.12 12.35
N SER A 366 -18.99 10.96 12.78
CA SER A 366 -17.59 10.56 12.59
C SER A 366 -17.49 9.17 11.95
N ILE A 367 -16.74 9.07 10.86
CA ILE A 367 -16.50 7.85 10.07
C ILE A 367 -14.99 7.54 10.08
N PRO A 368 -14.55 6.43 10.70
CA PRO A 368 -13.13 6.12 10.82
C PRO A 368 -12.56 5.57 9.50
N LEU A 369 -11.84 6.41 8.75
CA LEU A 369 -11.22 6.03 7.48
C LEU A 369 -9.92 5.25 7.70
N ILE A 370 -9.07 5.74 8.60
CA ILE A 370 -7.75 5.16 8.87
C ILE A 370 -7.68 4.74 10.34
N THR A 371 -7.20 3.51 10.57
CA THR A 371 -6.77 3.04 11.90
C THR A 371 -5.30 2.65 11.84
N ALA A 372 -4.51 3.09 12.81
CA ALA A 372 -3.07 2.84 12.85
C ALA A 372 -2.60 2.42 14.25
N GLY A 373 -1.49 1.70 14.33
CA GLY A 373 -0.79 1.45 15.59
C GLY A 373 -0.32 2.76 16.25
N ALA A 374 0.09 3.74 15.44
CA ALA A 374 0.30 5.12 15.86
C ALA A 374 0.18 6.12 14.69
N ILE A 375 -0.36 7.29 14.96
CA ILE A 375 -0.30 8.50 14.13
C ILE A 375 0.50 9.53 14.93
N PRO A 376 1.79 9.77 14.62
CA PRO A 376 2.61 10.69 15.39
C PRO A 376 2.03 12.11 15.44
N GLY A 377 2.28 12.84 16.52
CA GLY A 377 1.90 14.25 16.60
C GLY A 377 2.51 15.04 15.44
N GLY A 378 1.67 15.70 14.64
CA GLY A 378 2.08 16.38 13.42
C GLY A 378 2.03 15.52 12.14
N SER A 379 1.64 14.27 12.21
CA SER A 379 1.28 13.47 11.03
C SER A 379 -0.16 13.80 10.63
N ARG A 380 -0.36 14.50 9.50
CA ARG A 380 -1.68 14.86 8.95
C ARG A 380 -1.60 15.16 7.45
N PHE A 381 -2.72 15.01 6.75
CA PHE A 381 -2.83 15.47 5.37
C PHE A 381 -2.68 17.00 5.32
N THR A 382 -1.94 17.48 4.33
CA THR A 382 -1.79 18.93 4.07
C THR A 382 -3.01 19.46 3.34
N LYS A 383 -3.60 18.63 2.47
CA LYS A 383 -4.80 18.94 1.70
C LYS A 383 -5.83 17.82 1.84
N ILE A 384 -7.08 18.19 1.99
CA ILE A 384 -8.25 17.33 1.99
C ILE A 384 -9.15 17.81 0.85
N GLU A 385 -9.42 16.93 -0.11
CA GLU A 385 -10.20 17.22 -1.31
C GLU A 385 -11.43 16.29 -1.34
N PRO A 386 -12.58 16.73 -0.81
CA PRO A 386 -13.79 15.96 -0.94
C PRO A 386 -14.34 16.07 -2.37
N ILE A 387 -14.75 14.94 -2.93
CA ILE A 387 -15.42 14.86 -4.22
C ILE A 387 -16.91 14.65 -3.97
N GLY A 388 -17.72 15.55 -4.53
CA GLY A 388 -19.15 15.63 -4.24
C GLY A 388 -19.46 16.59 -3.10
N LEU A 389 -20.69 17.10 -3.08
CA LEU A 389 -21.20 17.96 -2.02
C LEU A 389 -22.18 17.16 -1.19
N THR A 390 -22.08 17.25 0.13
CA THR A 390 -23.16 16.70 0.96
C THR A 390 -24.33 17.69 0.92
N PRO A 391 -25.56 17.22 0.64
CA PRO A 391 -26.73 18.07 0.75
C PRO A 391 -26.84 18.65 2.16
N ASN A 392 -27.43 19.84 2.29
CA ASN A 392 -27.79 20.52 3.56
C ASN A 392 -26.69 21.32 4.25
N GLY A 393 -25.66 21.77 3.52
CA GLY A 393 -24.64 22.66 4.08
C GLY A 393 -23.83 22.02 5.19
N VAL A 394 -23.54 20.73 5.04
CA VAL A 394 -22.51 20.04 5.80
C VAL A 394 -21.35 19.78 4.84
N TYR A 395 -20.12 19.93 5.32
CA TYR A 395 -18.93 19.55 4.58
C TYR A 395 -18.12 18.54 5.40
N PRO A 396 -17.46 17.58 4.73
CA PRO A 396 -16.61 16.61 5.41
C PRO A 396 -15.21 17.20 5.66
N ALA A 397 -14.67 17.02 6.86
CA ALA A 397 -13.26 17.26 7.18
C ALA A 397 -12.64 16.08 7.93
N VAL A 398 -11.35 16.13 8.23
CA VAL A 398 -10.66 15.04 8.93
C VAL A 398 -10.24 15.46 10.33
N GLU A 399 -10.66 14.67 11.32
CA GLU A 399 -10.13 14.73 12.68
C GLU A 399 -9.11 13.61 12.94
N TYR A 400 -8.11 13.93 13.74
CA TYR A 400 -6.99 13.03 14.05
C TYR A 400 -6.93 12.74 15.54
N THR A 401 -6.72 11.47 15.87
CA THR A 401 -6.27 11.03 17.19
C THR A 401 -4.88 10.41 17.08
N ALA A 402 -4.33 9.90 18.18
CA ALA A 402 -3.06 9.18 18.16
C ALA A 402 -3.10 7.86 17.36
N THR A 403 -4.27 7.35 16.96
CA THR A 403 -4.43 6.06 16.27
C THR A 403 -5.48 6.06 15.17
N THR A 404 -6.21 7.15 14.96
CA THR A 404 -7.28 7.22 13.95
C THR A 404 -7.26 8.54 13.18
N ALA A 405 -7.60 8.48 11.90
CA ALA A 405 -8.01 9.64 11.11
C ALA A 405 -9.45 9.38 10.64
N SER A 406 -10.37 10.26 11.00
CA SER A 406 -11.81 10.06 10.79
C SER A 406 -12.39 11.21 10.00
N LEU A 407 -13.26 10.91 9.04
CA LEU A 407 -14.08 11.90 8.38
C LEU A 407 -15.14 12.40 9.36
N VAL A 408 -15.29 13.71 9.52
CA VAL A 408 -16.25 14.34 10.42
C VAL A 408 -17.04 15.40 9.67
N GLY A 409 -18.35 15.44 9.90
CA GLY A 409 -19.23 16.45 9.31
C GLY A 409 -19.23 17.75 10.10
N TYR A 410 -19.06 18.88 9.41
CA TYR A 410 -19.15 20.24 9.94
C TYR A 410 -20.16 21.04 9.14
N THR A 411 -20.83 22.02 9.75
CA THR A 411 -21.74 22.89 9.00
C THR A 411 -20.99 23.99 8.26
N VAL A 412 -21.46 24.37 7.08
CA VAL A 412 -20.92 25.54 6.38
C VAL A 412 -21.04 26.78 7.27
N GLY A 413 -19.98 27.59 7.26
CA GLY A 413 -19.81 28.73 8.14
C GLY A 413 -19.16 28.43 9.49
N ASP A 414 -19.04 27.15 9.89
CA ASP A 414 -18.08 26.71 10.93
C ASP A 414 -16.73 26.49 10.24
N MET A 415 -15.89 27.52 10.24
CA MET A 415 -14.64 27.58 9.49
C MET A 415 -13.44 27.12 10.32
N ASP A 416 -13.56 27.09 11.65
CA ASP A 416 -12.49 26.65 12.54
C ASP A 416 -12.67 25.20 13.08
N ARG A 417 -13.83 24.59 12.81
CA ARG A 417 -14.19 23.20 13.09
C ARG A 417 -14.37 22.90 14.57
N ASP A 418 -14.95 23.82 15.32
CA ASP A 418 -15.23 23.64 16.75
C ASP A 418 -16.70 23.31 17.07
N PHE A 419 -17.54 23.14 16.03
CA PHE A 419 -18.97 22.86 16.09
C PHE A 419 -19.84 24.01 16.59
N ASP A 420 -19.35 25.23 16.50
CA ASP A 420 -20.19 26.40 16.55
C ASP A 420 -19.94 27.37 15.38
N ARG A 421 -20.59 28.54 15.44
CA ARG A 421 -20.68 29.51 14.34
C ARG A 421 -20.64 30.89 14.96
N ASP A 422 -19.44 31.31 15.33
CA ASP A 422 -19.19 32.47 16.14
C ASP A 422 -18.26 33.53 15.49
N THR A 423 -17.66 34.36 16.32
CA THR A 423 -16.80 35.47 15.93
C THR A 423 -15.46 35.07 15.31
N ASP A 424 -14.88 33.94 15.68
CA ASP A 424 -13.63 33.45 15.07
C ASP A 424 -13.86 32.91 13.65
N ASP A 425 -14.99 32.28 13.38
CA ASP A 425 -15.40 31.90 12.02
C ASP A 425 -15.47 33.09 11.08
N VAL A 426 -15.95 34.23 11.58
CA VAL A 426 -16.02 35.48 10.80
C VAL A 426 -14.64 35.98 10.42
N ASP A 427 -13.67 35.87 11.32
CA ASP A 427 -12.29 36.27 11.07
C ASP A 427 -11.65 35.33 10.04
N LEU A 428 -11.92 34.02 10.11
CA LEU A 428 -11.48 33.04 9.11
C LEU A 428 -12.16 33.23 7.75
N PHE A 429 -13.44 33.55 7.72
CA PHE A 429 -14.19 33.86 6.50
C PHE A 429 -13.60 35.09 5.81
N ALA A 430 -13.37 36.17 6.57
CA ALA A 430 -12.72 37.36 6.06
C ALA A 430 -11.29 37.08 5.56
N MET A 431 -10.55 36.21 6.24
CA MET A 431 -9.24 35.77 5.79
C MET A 431 -9.33 35.00 4.48
N ALA A 432 -10.24 34.04 4.34
CA ALA A 432 -10.45 33.25 3.15
C ALA A 432 -10.82 34.09 1.92
N LEU A 433 -11.61 35.17 2.08
CA LEU A 433 -11.88 36.12 0.99
C LEU A 433 -10.65 36.88 0.48
N ILE A 434 -9.66 37.09 1.35
CA ILE A 434 -8.46 37.90 1.05
C ILE A 434 -7.29 37.01 0.61
N ASP A 435 -7.13 35.87 1.27
CA ASP A 435 -6.01 34.93 1.14
C ASP A 435 -6.49 33.49 1.40
N ARG A 436 -7.04 32.86 0.36
CA ARG A 436 -7.53 31.47 0.40
C ARG A 436 -6.45 30.48 0.85
N GLN A 437 -5.21 30.67 0.39
CA GLN A 437 -4.10 29.81 0.79
C GLN A 437 -3.76 30.00 2.28
N GLY A 438 -3.74 31.25 2.75
CA GLY A 438 -3.55 31.56 4.17
C GLY A 438 -4.61 30.91 5.05
N TYR A 439 -5.86 30.86 4.59
CA TYR A 439 -6.93 30.11 5.26
C TYR A 439 -6.65 28.61 5.30
N GLU A 440 -6.38 27.97 4.17
CA GLU A 440 -6.08 26.53 4.11
C GLU A 440 -4.88 26.14 5.00
N ASP A 441 -3.87 27.00 5.08
CA ASP A 441 -2.65 26.79 5.88
C ASP A 441 -2.82 27.13 7.38
N THR A 442 -3.98 27.65 7.79
CA THR A 442 -4.23 28.05 9.19
C THR A 442 -4.21 26.83 10.11
N LEU A 443 -3.44 26.93 11.19
CA LEU A 443 -3.34 25.89 12.23
C LEU A 443 -4.44 26.08 13.27
N LEU A 444 -5.27 25.06 13.42
CA LEU A 444 -6.28 24.95 14.46
C LEU A 444 -5.62 24.70 15.84
N PRO A 445 -6.34 24.92 16.96
CA PRO A 445 -5.81 24.69 18.31
C PRO A 445 -5.29 23.28 18.56
N ASN A 446 -5.82 22.28 17.86
CA ASN A 446 -5.37 20.89 17.89
C ASN A 446 -4.08 20.63 17.08
N GLY A 447 -3.55 21.64 16.38
CA GLY A 447 -2.34 21.57 15.56
C GLY A 447 -2.53 21.03 14.14
N ALA A 448 -3.77 20.68 13.75
CA ALA A 448 -4.13 20.38 12.37
C ALA A 448 -4.19 21.68 11.55
N THR A 449 -3.86 21.61 10.26
CA THR A 449 -4.23 22.68 9.33
C THR A 449 -5.69 22.51 8.95
N ILE A 450 -6.34 23.60 8.51
CA ILE A 450 -7.67 23.51 7.90
C ILE A 450 -7.57 22.60 6.66
N GLY A 451 -6.71 22.92 5.70
CA GLY A 451 -6.39 22.05 4.56
C GLY A 451 -7.58 21.70 3.65
N ILE A 452 -8.72 22.42 3.77
CA ILE A 452 -9.90 22.28 2.91
C ILE A 452 -10.15 23.64 2.26
N SER A 453 -10.56 23.62 0.99
CA SER A 453 -10.85 24.83 0.24
C SER A 453 -11.85 25.73 0.97
N ALA A 454 -11.55 27.03 0.98
CA ALA A 454 -12.47 28.09 1.38
C ALA A 454 -13.81 28.00 0.63
N ASP A 455 -13.76 27.65 -0.66
CA ASP A 455 -14.92 27.48 -1.54
C ASP A 455 -15.85 26.33 -1.09
N ILE A 456 -15.47 25.54 -0.09
CA ILE A 456 -16.31 24.48 0.49
C ILE A 456 -16.80 24.90 1.88
N THR A 457 -15.93 25.44 2.71
CA THR A 457 -16.27 25.77 4.10
C THR A 457 -17.07 27.06 4.24
N GLY A 458 -16.92 27.98 3.28
CA GLY A 458 -17.53 29.31 3.28
C GLY A 458 -18.58 29.56 2.19
N ASP A 459 -18.87 28.58 1.32
CA ASP A 459 -19.94 28.65 0.30
C ASP A 459 -21.31 28.52 0.97
N ALA A 460 -21.78 29.63 1.52
CA ALA A 460 -22.95 29.73 2.39
C ALA A 460 -24.27 29.72 1.60
N ASP A 461 -24.24 30.12 0.32
CA ASP A 461 -25.42 30.10 -0.55
C ASP A 461 -25.51 28.85 -1.47
N PHE A 462 -24.45 28.02 -1.46
CA PHE A 462 -24.31 26.73 -2.14
C PHE A 462 -24.23 26.81 -3.67
N ASP A 463 -23.59 27.84 -4.21
CA ASP A 463 -23.40 28.00 -5.65
C ASP A 463 -22.06 27.45 -6.19
N GLY A 464 -21.18 27.03 -5.29
CA GLY A 464 -19.95 26.28 -5.57
C GLY A 464 -18.66 27.09 -5.48
N ASP A 465 -18.71 28.34 -5.03
CA ASP A 465 -17.54 29.10 -4.63
C ASP A 465 -17.76 29.94 -3.37
N MET A 466 -16.67 30.46 -2.79
CA MET A 466 -16.74 31.42 -1.69
C MET A 466 -16.39 32.82 -2.20
N ASP A 467 -17.38 33.70 -2.27
CA ASP A 467 -17.22 35.11 -2.62
C ASP A 467 -18.03 36.08 -1.72
N PHE A 468 -18.32 37.29 -2.22
CA PHE A 468 -18.99 38.34 -1.46
C PHE A 468 -20.50 38.16 -1.32
N ASP A 469 -21.17 37.42 -2.20
CA ASP A 469 -22.61 37.17 -2.05
C ASP A 469 -22.94 36.18 -0.92
N ASP A 470 -22.02 35.29 -0.57
CA ASP A 470 -22.09 34.43 0.63
C ASP A 470 -22.23 35.18 1.97
N ILE A 471 -21.84 36.46 2.03
CA ILE A 471 -21.82 37.23 3.29
C ILE A 471 -23.20 37.30 3.93
N ASP A 472 -24.24 37.54 3.13
CA ASP A 472 -25.59 37.69 3.66
C ASP A 472 -26.14 36.35 4.19
N ASP A 473 -25.80 35.24 3.54
CA ASP A 473 -26.19 33.89 3.98
C ASP A 473 -25.40 33.44 5.21
N LEU A 474 -24.08 33.70 5.28
CA LEU A 474 -23.28 33.49 6.48
C LEU A 474 -23.89 34.24 7.68
N LEU A 475 -24.32 35.50 7.50
CA LEU A 475 -24.96 36.28 8.55
C LEU A 475 -26.27 35.65 9.08
N LEU A 476 -26.94 34.82 8.29
CA LEU A 476 -28.12 34.07 8.72
C LEU A 476 -27.77 32.81 9.51
N LEU A 477 -26.56 32.27 9.31
CA LEU A 477 -26.04 31.07 9.98
C LEU A 477 -25.43 31.38 11.36
N LEU A 478 -24.86 32.58 11.53
CA LEU A 478 -24.18 33.01 12.75
C LEU A 478 -25.12 33.24 13.94
N SER A 479 -24.59 33.02 15.15
CA SER A 479 -25.26 33.44 16.39
C SER A 479 -25.50 34.97 16.43
N PRO A 480 -26.51 35.50 17.16
CA PRO A 480 -26.78 36.93 17.14
C PRO A 480 -25.60 37.84 17.53
N PRO A 481 -24.76 37.50 18.53
CA PRO A 481 -23.53 38.25 18.81
C PRO A 481 -22.54 38.22 17.64
N ALA A 482 -22.33 37.06 17.04
CA ALA A 482 -21.41 36.88 15.92
C ALA A 482 -21.91 37.60 14.65
N ALA A 483 -23.20 37.54 14.34
CA ALA A 483 -23.79 38.30 13.24
C ALA A 483 -23.63 39.82 13.41
N ALA A 484 -23.70 40.34 14.64
CA ALA A 484 -23.43 41.76 14.92
C ALA A 484 -21.95 42.12 14.71
N TYR A 485 -21.04 41.22 15.07
CA TYR A 485 -19.60 41.35 14.83
C TYR A 485 -19.26 41.29 13.33
N ALA A 486 -19.78 40.29 12.62
CA ALA A 486 -19.64 40.13 11.17
C ALA A 486 -20.12 41.36 10.40
N ARG A 487 -21.25 41.97 10.77
CA ARG A 487 -21.68 43.25 10.16
C ARG A 487 -20.67 44.37 10.37
N HIS A 488 -19.89 44.35 11.45
CA HIS A 488 -18.86 45.34 11.67
C HIS A 488 -17.58 45.02 10.89
N VAL A 489 -17.18 43.76 10.83
CA VAL A 489 -15.95 43.31 10.14
C VAL A 489 -16.15 43.30 8.63
N LEU A 490 -17.14 42.55 8.14
CA LEU A 490 -17.36 42.31 6.71
C LEU A 490 -17.93 43.54 6.00
N LEU A 491 -18.89 44.26 6.60
CA LEU A 491 -19.44 45.49 5.99
C LEU A 491 -18.62 46.74 6.35
N GLY A 492 -17.79 46.67 7.39
CA GLY A 492 -16.83 47.72 7.75
C GLY A 492 -15.58 47.71 6.88
N LEU A 493 -15.32 46.60 6.15
CA LEU A 493 -14.52 46.59 4.94
C LEU A 493 -15.29 47.36 3.84
N THR A 494 -15.49 48.66 4.03
CA THR A 494 -15.75 49.54 2.90
C THR A 494 -14.49 49.47 2.06
N ALA A 495 -14.47 48.61 1.03
CA ALA A 495 -13.49 48.70 -0.03
C ALA A 495 -13.44 50.19 -0.38
N PRO A 496 -12.30 50.88 -0.19
CA PRO A 496 -12.25 52.31 -0.45
C PRO A 496 -12.60 52.46 -1.91
N GLU A 497 -13.85 52.87 -2.19
CA GLU A 497 -14.28 53.11 -3.56
C GLU A 497 -13.20 54.03 -4.13
N PRO A 498 -12.56 53.66 -5.26
CA PRO A 498 -11.52 54.48 -5.83
C PRO A 498 -12.14 55.85 -5.97
N SER A 499 -11.64 56.81 -5.18
CA SER A 499 -12.33 58.08 -5.01
C SER A 499 -12.71 58.59 -6.39
N ALA A 500 -13.90 59.15 -6.57
CA ALA A 500 -14.35 59.59 -7.89
C ALA A 500 -13.28 60.44 -8.61
N ALA A 501 -12.39 61.11 -7.87
CA ALA A 501 -11.19 61.79 -8.35
C ALA A 501 -10.16 60.88 -9.06
N VAL A 502 -9.86 59.68 -8.56
CA VAL A 502 -8.94 58.70 -9.18
C VAL A 502 -9.55 58.14 -10.47
N LEU A 503 -10.83 57.73 -10.45
CA LEU A 503 -11.52 57.30 -11.67
C LEU A 503 -11.63 58.43 -12.72
N LEU A 504 -11.89 59.66 -12.27
CA LEU A 504 -11.91 60.84 -13.13
C LEU A 504 -10.51 61.14 -13.71
N ALA A 505 -9.44 61.01 -12.91
CA ALA A 505 -8.06 61.22 -13.37
C ALA A 505 -7.64 60.17 -14.41
N ILE A 506 -7.98 58.90 -14.21
CA ILE A 506 -7.73 57.83 -15.18
C ILE A 506 -8.56 58.06 -16.45
N GLY A 507 -9.85 58.41 -16.32
CA GLY A 507 -10.72 58.75 -17.45
C GLY A 507 -10.24 59.97 -18.26
N ALA A 508 -9.74 61.00 -17.58
CA ALA A 508 -9.14 62.19 -18.21
C ALA A 508 -7.82 61.85 -18.91
N ALA A 509 -6.95 61.05 -18.30
CA ALA A 509 -5.69 60.60 -18.90
C ALA A 509 -5.93 59.76 -20.16
N LEU A 510 -6.93 58.86 -20.16
CA LEU A 510 -7.33 58.08 -21.33
C LEU A 510 -7.98 58.94 -22.42
N SER A 511 -8.79 59.93 -22.05
CA SER A 511 -9.40 60.87 -23.00
C SER A 511 -8.37 61.78 -23.67
N CYS A 512 -7.38 62.28 -22.93
CA CYS A 512 -6.27 63.06 -23.49
C CYS A 512 -5.35 62.24 -24.41
N ARG A 513 -5.28 60.91 -24.23
CA ARG A 513 -4.48 60.02 -25.10
C ARG A 513 -5.16 59.78 -26.45
N ARG A 514 -6.50 59.89 -26.52
CA ARG A 514 -7.27 59.65 -27.76
C ARG A 514 -7.29 60.86 -28.71
N SER A 515 -7.01 62.08 -28.23
CA SER A 515 -6.99 63.29 -29.07
C SER A 515 -5.65 63.57 -29.77
N ARG A 516 -4.66 62.66 -29.67
CA ARG A 516 -3.33 62.79 -30.30
C ARG A 516 -3.09 61.80 -31.45
N ARG A 517 -4.14 61.22 -32.03
CA ARG A 517 -4.08 60.48 -33.30
C ARG A 517 -4.85 61.20 -34.39
#